data_AF-A0A813U9V0-F1
#
_entry.id   AF-A0A813U9V0-F1
#
_cell.length_a   1.000
_cell.length_b   1.000
_cell.length_c   1.000
_cell.angle_alpha   90.00
_cell.angle_beta   90.00
_cell.angle_gamma   90.00
#
_symmetry.space_group_name_H-M   'P 1'
#
loop_
_entity.id
_entity.type
_entity.pdbx_description
1 polymer ?
#
loop_
_entity_poly.entity_id
_entity_poly.type
_entity_poly.pdbx_seq_one_letter_code
_entity_poly.pdbx_strand_id
1 'polypeptide(L)'
;MATYYQSTGKFVTSDGTSYSGYSGNGEGLNNPNKESVRCVGPIPKGEYTVTDSTTSKGPMTLVLTPSPSNIMYGRSDFLIHGDNKKNDYSASKGCIVVEPNARRKISIGDKIVVTT
;
A
#
# COMPACT_ATOMS: atom_id res chain seq x y z
N MET A 1 -11.42 -1.00 10.63
CA MET A 1 -10.14 -0.56 10.03
C MET A 1 -9.59 -1.70 9.20
N ALA A 2 -8.91 -1.43 8.08
CA ALA A 2 -8.21 -2.47 7.32
C ALA A 2 -6.75 -2.55 7.77
N THR A 3 -6.13 -3.72 7.63
CA THR A 3 -4.73 -3.97 8.00
C THR A 3 -3.95 -4.52 6.82
N TYR A 4 -2.80 -3.93 6.53
CA TYR A 4 -1.85 -4.41 5.52
C TYR A 4 -0.57 -4.89 6.20
N TYR A 5 -0.17 -6.12 5.89
CA TYR A 5 1.04 -6.75 6.40
C TYR A 5 2.15 -6.63 5.37
N GLN A 6 3.02 -5.62 5.53
CA GLN A 6 4.04 -5.31 4.52
C GLN A 6 5.10 -6.39 4.35
N SER A 7 5.22 -7.33 5.29
CA SER A 7 6.16 -8.47 5.20
C SER A 7 5.67 -9.60 4.30
N THR A 8 4.35 -9.68 4.08
CA THR A 8 3.71 -10.77 3.32
C THR A 8 2.89 -10.27 2.14
N GLY A 9 2.52 -8.99 2.15
CA GLY A 9 1.58 -8.41 1.20
C GLY A 9 0.11 -8.74 1.49
N LYS A 10 -0.20 -9.40 2.61
CA LYS A 10 -1.59 -9.69 3.01
C LYS A 10 -2.33 -8.40 3.32
N PHE A 11 -3.52 -8.23 2.75
CA PHE A 11 -4.41 -7.12 3.01
C PHE A 11 -5.73 -7.64 3.60
N VAL A 12 -6.06 -7.24 4.82
CA VAL A 12 -7.29 -7.63 5.52
C VAL A 12 -8.21 -6.42 5.59
N THR A 13 -9.37 -6.50 4.96
CA THR A 13 -10.37 -5.42 4.97
C THR A 13 -11.06 -5.28 6.31
N SER A 14 -11.78 -4.18 6.51
CA SER A 14 -12.55 -3.91 7.72
C SER A 14 -13.64 -4.97 8.02
N ASP A 15 -14.13 -5.66 6.99
CA ASP A 15 -15.07 -6.79 7.10
C ASP A 15 -14.39 -8.15 7.34
N GLY A 16 -13.06 -8.18 7.48
CA GLY A 16 -12.27 -9.40 7.72
C GLY A 16 -11.86 -10.17 6.46
N THR A 17 -12.29 -9.76 5.26
CA THR A 17 -11.89 -10.42 4.01
C THR A 17 -10.39 -10.25 3.78
N SER A 18 -9.71 -11.33 3.39
CA SER A 18 -8.27 -11.32 3.10
C SER A 18 -8.01 -11.32 1.60
N TYR A 19 -7.07 -10.48 1.18
CA TYR A 19 -6.59 -10.36 -0.19
C TYR A 19 -5.06 -10.45 -0.23
N SER A 20 -4.53 -10.84 -1.37
CA SER A 20 -3.09 -10.82 -1.64
C SER A 20 -2.70 -9.52 -2.35
N GLY A 21 -1.51 -9.04 -2.02
CA GLY A 21 -0.93 -7.83 -2.61
C GLY A 21 0.57 -7.81 -2.39
N TYR A 22 1.18 -6.65 -2.63
CA TYR A 22 2.60 -6.44 -2.36
C TYR A 22 2.95 -4.95 -2.29
N SER A 23 4.12 -4.64 -1.73
CA SER A 23 4.68 -3.30 -1.68
C SER A 23 6.20 -3.34 -1.80
N GLY A 24 6.76 -2.37 -2.52
CA GLY A 24 8.18 -2.40 -2.90
C GLY A 24 8.41 -3.28 -4.13
N ASN A 25 9.67 -3.36 -4.55
CA ASN A 25 10.12 -4.13 -5.72
C ASN A 25 11.53 -4.67 -5.51
N GLY A 26 11.94 -5.65 -6.31
CA GLY A 26 13.27 -6.24 -6.23
C GLY A 26 13.61 -6.70 -4.81
N GLU A 27 14.76 -6.27 -4.28
CA GLU A 27 15.18 -6.56 -2.90
C GLU A 27 14.27 -5.96 -1.82
N GLY A 28 13.47 -4.96 -2.17
CA GLY A 28 12.52 -4.29 -1.29
C GLY A 28 11.12 -4.88 -1.31
N LEU A 29 10.83 -5.86 -2.20
CA LEU A 29 9.52 -6.48 -2.30
C LEU A 29 9.14 -7.13 -0.96
N ASN A 30 8.10 -6.60 -0.32
CA ASN A 30 7.59 -7.04 0.97
C ASN A 30 8.68 -7.17 2.05
N ASN A 31 9.71 -6.32 2.02
CA ASN A 31 10.84 -6.39 2.93
C ASN A 31 10.80 -5.22 3.94
N PRO A 32 10.33 -5.44 5.19
CA PRO A 32 10.23 -4.38 6.18
C PRO A 32 11.55 -3.67 6.48
N ASN A 33 12.68 -4.37 6.36
CA ASN A 33 14.01 -3.79 6.63
C ASN A 33 14.42 -2.76 5.57
N LYS A 34 13.70 -2.68 4.45
CA LYS A 34 13.94 -1.71 3.37
C LYS A 34 12.92 -0.57 3.38
N GLU A 35 12.02 -0.46 4.37
CA GLU A 35 10.97 0.57 4.41
C GLU A 35 11.49 2.03 4.40
N SER A 36 12.76 2.25 4.71
CA SER A 36 13.41 3.56 4.59
C SER A 36 13.99 3.84 3.19
N VAL A 37 14.12 2.81 2.34
CA VAL A 37 14.77 2.90 1.03
C VAL A 37 13.77 3.36 -0.03
N ARG A 38 13.90 4.64 -0.43
CA ARG A 38 13.03 5.30 -1.42
C ARG A 38 12.98 4.51 -2.73
N CYS A 39 11.78 4.39 -3.30
CA CYS A 39 11.49 3.71 -4.57
C CYS A 39 11.83 2.20 -4.65
N VAL A 40 12.31 1.60 -3.56
CA VAL A 40 12.68 0.18 -3.51
C VAL A 40 11.84 -0.56 -2.47
N GLY A 41 11.87 -0.10 -1.22
CA GLY A 41 11.19 -0.77 -0.12
C GLY A 41 9.69 -0.54 -0.08
N PRO A 42 8.98 -1.33 0.76
CA PRO A 42 7.54 -1.21 0.93
C PRO A 42 7.18 0.15 1.54
N ILE A 43 5.89 0.47 1.54
CA ILE A 43 5.35 1.57 2.34
C ILE A 43 5.85 1.46 3.79
N PRO A 44 6.20 2.57 4.47
CA PRO A 44 6.53 2.53 5.90
C PRO A 44 5.37 2.03 6.77
N LYS A 45 5.68 1.44 7.92
CA LYS A 45 4.67 1.08 8.92
C LYS A 45 3.99 2.32 9.51
N GLY A 46 2.76 2.12 9.97
CA GLY A 46 1.99 3.11 10.71
C GLY A 46 0.55 3.21 10.24
N GLU A 47 -0.12 4.28 10.64
CA GLU A 47 -1.52 4.53 10.26
C GLU A 47 -1.58 5.45 9.05
N TYR A 48 -2.50 5.13 8.14
CA TYR A 48 -2.77 5.93 6.95
C TYR A 48 -4.28 6.17 6.82
N THR A 49 -4.64 7.34 6.32
CA THR A 49 -6.02 7.68 5.95
C THR A 49 -6.12 7.71 4.43
N VAL A 50 -7.18 7.11 3.89
CA VAL A 50 -7.52 7.21 2.48
C VAL A 50 -8.18 8.56 2.25
N THR A 51 -7.49 9.50 1.59
CA THR A 51 -7.97 10.88 1.50
C THR A 51 -8.56 11.25 0.15
N ASP A 52 -8.22 10.52 -0.91
CA ASP A 52 -8.73 10.79 -2.26
C ASP A 52 -8.67 9.54 -3.16
N SER A 53 -9.29 9.62 -4.34
CA SER A 53 -9.22 8.61 -5.39
C SER A 53 -8.94 9.26 -6.74
N THR A 54 -8.05 8.64 -7.51
CA THR A 54 -7.57 9.13 -8.80
C THR A 54 -7.44 7.99 -9.81
N THR A 55 -6.93 8.31 -11.00
CA THR A 55 -6.59 7.34 -12.06
C THR A 55 -5.11 7.33 -12.45
N SER A 56 -4.24 7.96 -11.65
CA SER A 56 -2.82 8.18 -11.98
C SER A 56 -1.98 6.90 -12.15
N LYS A 57 -2.39 5.79 -11.53
CA LYS A 57 -1.78 4.45 -11.67
C LYS A 57 -2.77 3.43 -12.21
N GLY A 58 -3.74 3.89 -13.00
CA GLY A 58 -4.86 3.11 -13.51
C GLY A 58 -6.14 3.31 -12.69
N PRO A 59 -7.25 2.65 -13.09
CA PRO A 59 -8.56 2.85 -12.47
C PRO A 59 -8.52 2.59 -10.97
N MET A 60 -9.21 3.41 -10.16
CA MET A 60 -9.33 3.25 -8.70
C MET A 60 -7.98 3.29 -7.97
N THR A 61 -7.17 4.30 -8.24
CA THR A 61 -5.94 4.59 -7.49
C THR A 61 -6.29 5.39 -6.24
N LEU A 62 -6.08 4.85 -5.04
CA LEU A 62 -6.43 5.50 -3.78
C LEU A 62 -5.23 6.22 -3.18
N VAL A 63 -5.42 7.44 -2.69
CA VAL A 63 -4.36 8.27 -2.09
C VAL A 63 -4.29 8.02 -0.59
N LEU A 64 -3.08 7.76 -0.07
CA LEU A 64 -2.84 7.56 1.34
C LEU A 64 -2.09 8.75 1.95
N THR A 65 -2.69 9.34 2.99
CA THR A 65 -2.03 10.34 3.83
C THR A 65 -1.56 9.66 5.12
N PRO A 66 -0.25 9.68 5.44
CA PRO A 66 0.27 9.11 6.67
C PRO A 66 -0.18 9.92 7.89
N SER A 67 -0.36 9.24 9.02
CA SER A 67 -0.44 9.90 10.32
C SER A 67 0.87 10.67 10.59
N PRO A 68 0.82 11.88 11.21
CA PRO A 68 2.00 12.61 11.64
C PRO A 68 2.93 11.82 12.59
N SER A 69 2.41 10.77 13.24
CA SER A 69 3.19 9.88 14.11
C SER A 69 4.05 8.85 13.35
N ASN A 70 3.85 8.67 12.04
CA ASN A 70 4.59 7.69 11.27
C ASN A 70 6.02 8.19 10.99
N ILE A 71 7.00 7.28 11.03
CA ILE A 71 8.36 7.56 10.58
C ILE A 71 8.40 7.35 9.06
N MET A 72 8.33 8.44 8.30
CA MET A 72 8.21 8.38 6.84
C MET A 72 9.55 8.38 6.09
N TYR A 73 10.67 8.56 6.79
CA TYR A 73 12.02 8.56 6.19
C TYR A 73 12.18 9.54 5.01
N GLY A 74 11.48 10.68 5.04
CA GLY A 74 11.46 11.65 3.92
C GLY A 74 10.74 11.15 2.65
N ARG A 75 9.93 10.10 2.76
CA ARG A 75 9.12 9.53 1.67
C ARG A 75 7.67 10.04 1.73
N SER A 76 7.02 10.09 0.58
CA SER A 76 5.67 10.63 0.37
C SER A 76 4.98 9.91 -0.80
N ASP A 77 3.79 10.39 -1.17
CA ASP A 77 3.06 10.01 -2.40
C ASP A 77 2.67 8.52 -2.42
N PHE A 78 2.24 8.02 -1.27
CA PHE A 78 1.80 6.64 -1.10
C PHE A 78 0.39 6.44 -1.62
N LEU A 79 0.19 5.33 -2.30
CA LEU A 79 -1.07 4.98 -2.96
C LEU A 79 -1.45 3.53 -2.67
N ILE A 80 -2.73 3.20 -2.88
CA ILE A 80 -3.20 1.83 -3.13
C ILE A 80 -3.63 1.75 -4.60
N HIS A 81 -3.03 0.88 -5.40
CA HIS A 81 -3.35 0.75 -6.82
C HIS A 81 -3.28 -0.70 -7.33
N GLY A 82 -3.65 -0.91 -8.60
CA GLY A 82 -3.55 -2.21 -9.26
C GLY A 82 -2.16 -2.48 -9.82
N ASP A 83 -1.87 -3.74 -10.13
CA ASP A 83 -0.59 -4.12 -10.73
C ASP A 83 -0.47 -3.63 -12.20
N ASN A 84 0.75 -3.69 -12.72
CA ASN A 84 1.02 -3.50 -14.14
C ASN A 84 0.64 -4.76 -14.96
N LYS A 85 0.58 -4.63 -16.29
CA LYS A 85 0.21 -5.75 -17.18
C LYS A 85 1.25 -6.88 -17.27
N LYS A 86 2.49 -6.65 -16.80
CA LYS A 86 3.57 -7.64 -16.82
C LYS A 86 3.45 -8.63 -15.65
N ASN A 87 2.78 -8.24 -14.56
CA ASN A 87 2.59 -9.06 -13.37
C ASN A 87 3.91 -9.61 -12.81
N ASP A 88 4.94 -8.76 -12.82
CA ASP A 88 6.34 -9.07 -12.48
C ASP A 88 6.77 -8.41 -11.16
N TYR A 89 5.81 -7.96 -10.35
CA TYR A 89 6.02 -7.25 -9.08
C TYR A 89 6.83 -5.95 -9.18
N SER A 90 6.91 -5.36 -10.38
CA SER A 90 7.67 -4.12 -10.61
C SER A 90 6.83 -2.84 -10.53
N ALA A 91 5.51 -2.92 -10.33
CA ALA A 91 4.64 -1.74 -10.37
C ALA A 91 4.79 -0.83 -9.14
N SER A 92 5.18 -1.39 -7.99
CA SER A 92 5.30 -0.63 -6.75
C SER A 92 6.67 0.02 -6.59
N LYS A 93 6.69 1.32 -6.26
CA LYS A 93 7.86 2.04 -5.73
C LYS A 93 7.75 2.28 -4.22
N GLY A 94 6.99 1.40 -3.55
CA GLY A 94 6.59 1.51 -2.15
C GLY A 94 5.11 1.83 -1.93
N CYS A 95 4.28 1.81 -2.97
CA CYS A 95 2.82 1.83 -2.83
C CYS A 95 2.28 0.43 -2.50
N ILE A 96 1.06 0.33 -2.00
CA ILE A 96 0.38 -0.97 -1.84
C ILE A 96 -0.26 -1.35 -3.18
N VAL A 97 0.07 -2.53 -3.68
CA VAL A 97 -0.54 -3.09 -4.89
C VAL A 97 -1.48 -4.21 -4.48
N VAL A 98 -2.76 -4.09 -4.83
CA VAL A 98 -3.81 -5.08 -4.56
C VAL A 98 -4.82 -5.13 -5.69
N GLU A 99 -5.51 -6.26 -5.81
CA GLU A 99 -6.50 -6.49 -6.85
C GLU A 99 -7.73 -5.56 -6.75
N PRO A 100 -8.51 -5.38 -7.84
CA PRO A 100 -9.67 -4.50 -7.84
C PRO A 100 -10.73 -4.83 -6.77
N ASN A 101 -10.91 -6.12 -6.42
CA ASN A 101 -11.87 -6.52 -5.39
C ASN A 101 -11.50 -5.96 -4.01
N ALA A 102 -10.22 -6.01 -3.64
CA ALA A 102 -9.73 -5.43 -2.39
C ALA A 102 -9.95 -3.92 -2.36
N ARG A 103 -9.62 -3.23 -3.46
CA ARG A 103 -9.77 -1.76 -3.53
C ARG A 103 -11.22 -1.32 -3.42
N ARG A 104 -12.17 -2.08 -3.98
CA ARG A 104 -13.62 -1.84 -3.85
C ARG A 104 -14.16 -1.93 -2.43
N LYS A 105 -13.40 -2.49 -1.49
CA LYS A 105 -13.75 -2.56 -0.07
C LYS A 105 -13.29 -1.34 0.74
N ILE A 106 -12.67 -0.36 0.08
CA ILE A 106 -12.05 0.81 0.72
C ILE A 106 -12.76 2.08 0.26
N SER A 107 -13.12 2.93 1.21
CA SER A 107 -13.77 4.22 1.00
C SER A 107 -12.85 5.38 1.41
N ILE A 108 -13.13 6.58 0.89
CA ILE A 108 -12.50 7.81 1.39
C ILE A 108 -12.86 7.98 2.87
N GLY A 109 -11.87 8.33 3.69
CA GLY A 109 -11.98 8.41 5.14
C GLY A 109 -11.59 7.12 5.87
N ASP A 110 -11.47 5.98 5.17
CA ASP A 110 -11.03 4.74 5.81
C ASP A 110 -9.60 4.82 6.32
N LYS A 111 -9.37 4.16 7.44
CA LYS A 111 -8.04 3.95 8.02
C LYS A 111 -7.44 2.61 7.59
N ILE A 112 -6.18 2.66 7.17
CA ILE A 112 -5.32 1.51 6.87
C ILE A 112 -4.19 1.47 7.89
N VAL A 113 -4.06 0.36 8.60
CA VAL A 113 -2.92 0.09 9.49
C VAL A 113 -1.90 -0.73 8.72
N VAL A 114 -0.67 -0.24 8.61
CA VAL A 114 0.45 -0.97 8.02
C VAL A 114 1.32 -1.54 9.14
N THR A 115 1.48 -2.85 9.16
CA THR A 115 2.31 -3.60 10.13
C THR A 115 3.17 -4.64 9.43
N THR A 116 4.09 -5.28 10.15
CA THR A 116 4.80 -6.48 9.69
C THR A 116 3.93 -7.71 9.79
#